data_AF-A0A537P5T6-F1
#
_entry.id   AF-A0A537P5T6-F1
#
_cell.length_a   1.000
_cell.length_b   1.000
_cell.length_c   1.000
_cell.angle_alpha   90.00
_cell.angle_beta   90.00
_cell.angle_gamma   90.00
#
_symmetry.space_group_name_H-M   'P 1'
#
loop_
_entity.id
_entity.type
_entity.pdbx_description
1 polymer ?
#
loop_
_entity_poly.entity_id
_entity_poly.type
_entity_poly.pdbx_seq_one_letter_code
_entity_poly.pdbx_strand_id
1 'polypeptide(L)' 'MTDALPSSLTKRVTGRDWSAIAGDLDKHGAAIIDRLLNPDECVKLAKSYPDDAQFRSRIIMSRHGFGRGEYKYFA' A
#
# COMPACT_ATOMS: atom_id res chain seq x y z
N MET A 1 -2.62 -5.36 -23.33
CA MET A 1 -3.99 -5.29 -22.82
C MET A 1 -3.91 -4.57 -21.49
N THR A 2 -3.95 -3.24 -21.60
CA THR A 2 -3.61 -2.30 -20.54
C THR A 2 -4.89 -1.56 -20.20
N ASP A 3 -5.04 -1.20 -18.93
CA ASP A 3 -5.95 -0.18 -18.41
C ASP A 3 -7.29 -0.65 -17.79
N ALA A 4 -7.28 -0.79 -16.45
CA ALA A 4 -8.42 -0.59 -15.54
C ALA A 4 -8.00 -0.75 -14.05
N LEU A 5 -6.87 -0.17 -13.63
CA LEU A 5 -6.41 -0.26 -12.23
C LEU A 5 -7.07 0.75 -11.25
N PRO A 6 -7.57 1.94 -11.64
CA PRO A 6 -8.17 2.83 -10.66
C PRO A 6 -9.64 2.49 -10.32
N SER A 7 -10.43 2.02 -11.29
CA SER A 7 -11.86 1.74 -11.08
C SER A 7 -12.14 0.43 -10.33
N SER A 8 -11.25 -0.57 -10.44
CA SER A 8 -11.40 -1.88 -9.78
C SER A 8 -10.91 -1.87 -8.32
N LEU A 9 -9.80 -1.21 -8.01
CA LEU A 9 -9.33 -1.08 -6.62
C LEU A 9 -10.22 -0.14 -5.81
N THR A 10 -10.61 1.01 -6.36
CA THR A 10 -11.52 1.95 -5.67
C THR A 10 -12.82 1.25 -5.27
N LYS A 11 -13.45 0.48 -6.17
CA LYS A 11 -14.65 -0.31 -5.86
C LYS A 11 -14.40 -1.34 -4.74
N ARG A 12 -13.25 -2.02 -4.76
CA ARG A 12 -12.89 -2.97 -3.69
C ARG A 12 -12.63 -2.29 -2.35
N VAL A 13 -12.16 -1.05 -2.33
CA VAL A 13 -11.96 -0.26 -1.11
C VAL A 13 -13.31 0.23 -0.59
N THR A 14 -14.12 0.86 -1.45
CA THR A 14 -15.40 1.45 -1.04
C THR A 14 -16.45 0.40 -0.69
N GLY A 15 -16.39 -0.79 -1.28
CA GLY A 15 -17.31 -1.90 -1.01
C GLY A 15 -17.03 -2.69 0.27
N ARG A 16 -16.11 -2.25 1.14
CA ARG A 16 -15.83 -2.93 2.42
C ARG A 16 -16.82 -2.51 3.49
N ASP A 17 -17.08 -3.42 4.42
CA ASP A 17 -17.76 -3.08 5.67
C ASP A 17 -16.80 -2.30 6.58
N TRP A 18 -16.77 -0.98 6.37
CA TRP A 18 -15.94 -0.08 7.15
C TRP A 18 -16.37 0.01 8.61
N SER A 19 -17.63 -0.28 8.93
CA SER A 19 -18.11 -0.31 10.31
C SER A 19 -17.49 -1.49 11.06
N ALA A 20 -17.46 -2.67 10.44
CA ALA A 20 -16.81 -3.85 11.02
C ALA A 20 -15.30 -3.65 11.15
N ILE A 21 -14.64 -3.16 10.10
CA ILE A 21 -13.19 -2.91 10.11
C ILE A 21 -12.81 -1.89 11.20
N ALA A 22 -13.57 -0.82 11.35
CA ALA A 22 -13.35 0.16 12.42
C ALA A 22 -13.57 -0.47 13.81
N GLY A 23 -14.58 -1.33 13.96
CA GLY A 23 -14.81 -2.07 15.20
C GLY A 23 -13.66 -3.01 15.58
N ASP A 24 -13.06 -3.70 14.61
CA ASP A 24 -11.86 -4.53 14.85
C ASP A 24 -10.63 -3.65 15.17
N LEU A 25 -10.50 -2.54 14.43
CA LEU A 25 -9.81 -1.30 14.77
C LEU A 25 -9.70 -1.05 16.27
N ASP A 26 -10.83 -0.65 16.82
CA ASP A 26 -10.97 -0.16 18.19
C ASP A 26 -10.69 -1.26 19.21
N LYS A 27 -11.08 -2.51 18.90
CA LYS A 27 -10.92 -3.65 19.82
C LYS A 27 -9.50 -4.18 19.90
N HIS A 28 -8.80 -4.24 18.77
CA HIS A 28 -7.54 -4.97 18.65
C HIS A 28 -6.34 -4.06 18.38
N GLY A 29 -6.57 -2.78 18.07
CA GLY A 29 -5.52 -1.84 17.68
C GLY A 29 -5.00 -2.08 16.25
N ALA A 30 -5.58 -3.02 15.51
CA ALA A 30 -5.34 -3.29 14.10
C ALA A 30 -6.54 -4.04 13.49
N ALA A 31 -6.73 -3.90 12.18
CA ALA A 31 -7.75 -4.64 11.44
C ALA A 31 -7.17 -5.18 10.12
N ILE A 32 -7.69 -6.34 9.68
CA ILE A 32 -7.30 -6.97 8.41
C ILE A 32 -8.34 -6.65 7.36
N ILE A 33 -7.91 -6.05 6.24
CA ILE A 33 -8.75 -5.90 5.04
C ILE A 33 -8.42 -7.04 4.09
N ASP A 34 -9.20 -8.10 4.15
CA ASP A 34 -8.90 -9.30 3.38
C ASP A 34 -9.11 -9.11 1.86
N ARG A 35 -8.22 -9.73 1.07
CA ARG A 35 -8.24 -9.75 -0.41
C ARG A 35 -8.43 -8.36 -1.03
N LEU A 36 -7.79 -7.33 -0.47
CA LEU A 36 -7.83 -5.99 -1.03
C LEU A 36 -7.12 -5.96 -2.39
N LEU A 37 -5.93 -6.57 -2.45
CA LEU A 37 -5.16 -6.80 -3.66
C LEU A 37 -5.20 -8.29 -4.02
N ASN A 38 -5.21 -8.59 -5.32
CA ASN A 38 -4.99 -9.96 -5.79
C ASN A 38 -3.48 -10.27 -5.87
N PRO A 39 -3.08 -11.55 -6.00
CA PRO A 39 -1.67 -11.92 -6.00
C PRO A 39 -0.82 -11.22 -7.08
N ASP A 40 -1.35 -11.04 -8.29
CA ASP A 40 -0.63 -10.37 -9.37
C ASP A 40 -0.43 -8.88 -9.11
N GLU A 41 -1.40 -8.23 -8.46
CA GLU A 41 -1.29 -6.84 -8.02
C GLU A 41 -0.23 -6.68 -6.92
N CYS A 42 -0.18 -7.60 -5.96
CA CYS A 42 0.87 -7.62 -4.95
C CYS A 42 2.26 -7.76 -5.59
N VAL A 43 2.42 -8.67 -6.56
CA VAL A 43 3.69 -8.85 -7.28
C VAL A 43 4.06 -7.61 -8.08
N LYS A 44 3.11 -6.97 -8.77
CA LYS A 44 3.34 -5.73 -9.52
C LYS A 44 3.78 -4.59 -8.58
N LEU A 45 3.12 -4.44 -7.44
CA LEU A 45 3.46 -3.42 -6.44
C LEU A 45 4.85 -3.65 -5.84
N ALA A 46 5.21 -4.89 -5.50
CA ALA A 46 6.55 -5.19 -4.99
C ALA A 46 7.63 -4.90 -6.05
N LYS A 47 7.35 -5.23 -7.32
CA LYS A 47 8.27 -4.98 -8.45
C LYS A 47 8.43 -3.51 -8.81
N SER A 48 7.53 -2.62 -8.37
CA SER A 48 7.70 -1.19 -8.64
C SER A 48 8.73 -0.53 -7.73
N TYR A 49 9.06 -1.12 -6.58
CA TYR A 49 9.96 -0.49 -5.61
C TYR A 49 11.32 -0.05 -6.18
N PRO A 50 11.99 -0.80 -7.08
CA PRO A 50 13.24 -0.36 -7.69
C PRO A 50 13.10 0.77 -8.72
N ASP A 51 11.89 1.04 -9.22
CA ASP A 51 11.63 2.07 -10.22
C ASP A 51 11.49 3.45 -9.56
N ASP A 52 12.60 4.18 -9.49
CA ASP A 52 12.67 5.49 -8.85
C ASP A 52 11.71 6.53 -9.48
N ALA A 53 11.26 6.35 -10.73
CA ALA A 53 10.34 7.28 -11.39
C ALA A 53 8.91 7.25 -10.78
N GLN A 54 8.55 6.19 -10.06
CA GLN A 54 7.24 6.08 -9.39
C GLN A 54 7.19 6.79 -8.03
N PHE A 55 8.32 7.32 -7.55
CA PHE A 55 8.46 7.89 -6.22
C PHE A 55 8.94 9.33 -6.29
N ARG A 56 8.24 10.24 -5.60
CA ARG A 56 8.66 11.65 -5.51
C ARG A 56 9.88 11.87 -4.61
N SER A 57 10.12 10.96 -3.66
CA SER A 57 11.26 11.07 -2.76
C SER A 57 11.67 9.73 -2.17
N ARG A 58 12.96 9.63 -1.83
CA ARG A 58 13.60 8.50 -1.17
C ARG A 58 14.35 9.01 0.05
N ILE A 59 14.06 8.44 1.21
CA ILE A 59 14.75 8.74 2.47
C ILE A 59 15.74 7.63 2.75
N ILE A 60 17.03 7.98 2.78
CA ILE A 60 18.09 7.08 3.22
C ILE A 60 18.26 7.26 4.72
N MET A 61 17.79 6.28 5.49
CA MET A 61 17.64 6.40 6.95
C MET A 61 18.96 6.73 7.66
N SER A 62 20.09 6.21 7.16
CA SER A 62 21.41 6.44 7.75
C SER A 62 21.87 7.90 7.66
N ARG A 63 21.36 8.66 6.68
CA ARG A 63 21.66 10.11 6.56
C ARG A 63 21.00 10.95 7.65
N HIS A 64 20.02 10.39 8.36
CA HIS A 64 19.24 11.07 9.39
C HIS A 64 19.44 10.49 10.80
N GLY A 65 20.36 9.52 10.97
CA GLY A 65 20.58 8.86 12.26
C GLY A 65 19.51 7.83 12.65
N PHE A 66 18.65 7.39 11.71
CA PHE A 66 17.57 6.44 11.97
C PHE A 66 17.96 4.96 11.81
N GLY A 67 19.25 4.66 11.68
CA GLY A 67 19.75 3.31 11.45
C GLY A 67 19.91 2.96 9.97
N ARG A 68 19.76 1.68 9.62
CA ARG A 68 19.96 1.16 8.26
C ARG A 68 18.64 0.98 7.52
N GLY A 69 18.65 1.32 6.24
CA GLY A 69 17.51 1.11 5.35
C GLY A 69 17.13 2.37 4.60
N GLU A 70 16.03 2.26 3.88
CA GLU A 70 15.43 3.35 3.13
C GLU A 70 13.93 3.15 3.00
N TYR A 71 13.23 4.24 2.75
CA TYR A 71 11.83 4.21 2.34
C TYR A 71 11.58 5.26 1.26
N LYS A 72 10.56 5.03 0.44
CA LYS A 72 10.20 5.90 -0.68
C LYS A 72 8.76 6.35 -0.53
N TYR A 73 8.45 7.57 -0.96
CA TYR A 73 7.10 8.08 -1.04
C TYR A 73 6.64 8.06 -2.50
N PHE A 74 5.52 7.40 -2.78
CA PHE A 74 4.91 7.43 -4.11
C PHE A 74 4.64 8.87 -4.56
N ALA A 75 4.82 9.12 -5.86
CA ALA A 75 4.58 10.42 -6.47
C ALA A 75 3.09 10.79 -6.44
#